data_AF-A0A5E7E894-F1
#
_entry.id   AF-A0A5E7E894-F1
#
_cell.length_a   1.000
_cell.length_b   1.000
_cell.length_c   1.000
_cell.angle_alpha   90.00
_cell.angle_beta   90.00
_cell.angle_gamma   90.00
#
_symmetry.space_group_name_H-M   'P 1'
#
loop_
_entity.id
_entity.type
_entity.pdbx_description
1 polymer ?
#
loop_
_entity_poly.entity_id
_entity_poly.type
_entity_poly.pdbx_seq_one_letter_code
_entity_poly.pdbx_strand_id
1 'polypeptide(L)'
;MTATIAKSARKPIPKSKRPLPSSPWRLYGSFNAGCIKRPSALEVIDEFLRRTELTVDPAQKLAQAQRVIGALMALHAFDAEGASSADIHQYVFGRLSVLTGETPEALVTMAGVAI
;
A
#
# COMPACT_ATOMS: atom_id res chain seq x y z
N MET A 1 4.36 -48.40 13.73
CA MET A 1 4.60 -47.64 12.48
C MET A 1 4.62 -46.17 12.85
N THR A 2 5.79 -45.54 12.88
CA THR A 2 5.98 -44.17 13.38
C THR A 2 6.30 -43.26 12.19
N ALA A 3 5.44 -42.27 11.94
CA ALA A 3 5.60 -41.34 10.82
C ALA A 3 6.62 -40.25 11.17
N THR A 4 7.71 -40.16 10.41
CA THR A 4 8.71 -39.10 10.51
C THR A 4 8.21 -37.84 9.81
N ILE A 5 7.97 -36.77 10.58
CA ILE A 5 7.61 -35.45 10.05
C ILE A 5 8.85 -34.83 9.40
N ALA A 6 8.82 -34.63 8.09
CA ALA A 6 9.88 -33.95 7.36
C ALA A 6 9.95 -32.46 7.75
N LYS A 7 11.04 -32.07 8.40
CA LYS A 7 11.33 -30.69 8.80
C LYS A 7 11.62 -29.87 7.54
N SER A 8 10.65 -29.07 7.08
CA SER A 8 10.85 -28.14 5.96
C SER A 8 12.00 -27.18 6.30
N ALA A 9 13.12 -27.33 5.61
CA ALA A 9 14.30 -26.50 5.80
C ALA A 9 13.95 -25.06 5.43
N ARG A 10 13.96 -24.15 6.41
CA ARG A 10 13.80 -22.71 6.17
C ARG A 10 14.94 -22.26 5.25
N LYS A 11 14.65 -22.05 3.96
CA LYS A 11 15.63 -21.44 3.05
C LYS A 11 15.98 -20.06 3.61
N PRO A 12 17.28 -19.76 3.87
CA PRO A 12 17.67 -18.45 4.34
C PRO A 12 17.29 -17.40 3.30
N ILE A 13 16.56 -16.38 3.73
CA ILE A 13 16.18 -15.25 2.87
C ILE A 13 17.49 -14.62 2.38
N PRO A 14 17.71 -14.53 1.06
CA PRO A 14 18.94 -13.95 0.53
C PRO A 14 19.04 -12.49 1.01
N LYS A 15 20.12 -12.17 1.73
CA LYS A 15 20.38 -10.82 2.21
C LYS A 15 20.47 -9.89 0.99
N SER A 16 19.61 -8.89 0.94
CA SER A 16 19.64 -7.85 -0.08
C SER A 16 21.03 -7.22 -0.10
N LYS A 17 21.64 -7.10 -1.28
CA LYS A 17 22.89 -6.33 -1.48
C LYS A 17 22.66 -4.82 -1.41
N ARG A 18 21.40 -4.37 -1.30
CA ARG A 18 21.12 -2.94 -1.14
C ARG A 18 21.73 -2.48 0.18
N PRO A 19 22.52 -1.40 0.18
CA PRO A 19 23.01 -0.82 1.42
C PRO A 19 21.81 -0.55 2.34
N LEU A 20 21.91 -1.03 3.58
CA LEU A 20 20.98 -0.62 4.61
C LEU A 20 21.00 0.91 4.66
N PRO A 21 19.83 1.57 4.73
CA PRO A 21 19.81 3.01 4.81
C PRO A 21 20.70 3.45 5.97
N SER A 22 21.69 4.30 5.69
CA SER A 22 22.74 4.75 6.63
C SER A 22 22.22 5.62 7.78
N SER A 23 20.90 5.74 7.89
CA SER A 23 20.20 6.64 8.78
C SER A 23 19.05 5.88 9.45
N PRO A 24 19.12 5.67 10.78
CA PRO A 24 18.03 5.09 11.57
C PRO A 24 16.70 5.84 11.39
N TRP A 25 16.76 7.11 10.94
CA TRP A 25 15.61 7.99 10.75
C TRP A 25 14.58 7.48 9.75
N ARG A 26 14.94 6.60 8.78
CA ARG A 26 13.96 5.95 7.89
C ARG A 26 13.12 4.86 8.56
N LEU A 27 13.53 4.36 9.73
CA LEU A 27 12.76 3.40 10.54
C LEU A 27 12.09 4.07 11.76
N TYR A 28 12.64 5.19 12.24
CA TYR A 28 12.14 5.94 13.41
C TYR A 28 10.72 6.49 13.25
N GLY A 29 10.24 6.70 12.02
CA GLY A 29 8.84 7.06 11.76
C GLY A 29 7.83 5.99 12.22
N SER A 30 8.27 4.74 12.42
CA SER A 30 7.39 3.64 12.84
C SER A 30 7.26 3.44 14.36
N PHE A 31 8.17 4.01 15.17
CA PHE A 31 8.14 3.82 16.64
C PHE A 31 7.89 5.10 17.45
N ASN A 32 8.18 6.30 16.92
CA ASN A 32 8.00 7.58 17.63
C ASN A 32 6.76 8.39 17.18
N ALA A 33 5.67 7.70 16.81
CA ALA A 33 4.43 8.31 16.31
C ALA A 33 3.64 9.18 17.32
N GLY A 34 4.23 9.49 18.49
CA GLY A 34 3.66 10.38 19.51
C GLY A 34 4.12 11.84 19.43
N CYS A 35 5.23 12.15 18.73
CA CYS A 35 5.87 13.47 18.80
C CYS A 35 5.94 14.23 17.46
N ILE A 36 5.39 13.68 16.38
CA ILE A 36 5.34 14.31 15.05
C ILE A 36 3.88 14.41 14.65
N LYS A 37 3.44 15.58 14.15
CA LYS A 37 2.10 15.73 13.55
C LYS A 37 1.91 14.61 12.54
N ARG A 38 0.95 13.72 12.81
CA ARG A 38 0.70 12.57 11.92
C ARG A 38 0.25 13.11 10.56
N PRO A 39 0.80 12.59 9.46
CA PRO A 39 0.25 12.90 8.14
C PRO A 39 -1.23 12.54 8.11
N SER A 40 -2.04 13.41 7.52
CA SER A 40 -3.45 13.15 7.25
C SER A 40 -3.60 11.95 6.31
N ALA A 41 -4.78 11.31 6.33
CA ALA A 41 -5.09 10.22 5.40
C ALA A 41 -4.88 10.65 3.94
N LEU A 42 -5.24 11.89 3.58
CA LEU A 42 -5.07 12.44 2.24
C LEU A 42 -3.58 12.59 1.86
N GLU A 43 -2.73 13.10 2.76
CA GLU A 43 -1.28 13.21 2.48
C GLU A 43 -0.63 11.86 2.24
N VAL A 44 -1.04 10.83 3.01
CA VAL A 44 -0.56 9.46 2.79
C VAL A 44 -1.01 8.98 1.41
N ILE A 45 -2.30 9.09 1.10
CA ILE A 45 -2.89 8.66 -0.17
C ILE A 45 -2.27 9.37 -1.38
N ASP A 46 -2.04 10.68 -1.30
CA ASP A 46 -1.43 11.45 -2.38
C ASP A 46 -0.01 10.96 -2.72
N GLU A 47 0.77 10.54 -1.72
CA GLU A 47 2.09 9.95 -1.97
C GLU A 47 1.98 8.59 -2.71
N PHE A 48 0.96 7.77 -2.41
CA PHE A 48 0.71 6.54 -3.16
C PHE A 48 0.22 6.83 -4.59
N LEU A 49 -0.67 7.81 -4.77
CA LEU A 49 -1.13 8.26 -6.09
C LEU A 49 0.03 8.80 -6.93
N ARG A 50 0.90 9.63 -6.35
CA ARG A 50 2.10 10.17 -7.02
C ARG A 50 3.03 9.05 -7.51
N ARG A 51 3.23 8.00 -6.73
CA ARG A 51 4.03 6.83 -7.16
C ARG A 51 3.39 6.08 -8.33
N THR A 52 2.06 5.99 -8.34
CA THR A 52 1.30 5.39 -9.44
C THR A 52 1.45 6.23 -10.71
N GLU A 53 1.36 7.55 -10.59
CA GLU A 53 1.54 8.49 -11.70
C GLU A 53 2.94 8.42 -12.33
N LEU A 54 3.99 8.32 -11.50
CA LEU A 54 5.38 8.19 -11.96
C LEU A 54 5.74 6.82 -12.53
N THR A 55 4.85 5.82 -12.39
CA THR A 55 5.10 4.48 -12.92
C THR A 55 4.78 4.46 -14.41
N VAL A 56 5.75 4.06 -15.25
CA VAL A 56 5.58 4.06 -16.71
C VAL A 56 4.93 2.76 -17.20
N ASP A 57 5.40 1.62 -16.69
CA ASP A 57 4.91 0.31 -17.11
C ASP A 57 3.44 0.10 -16.69
N PRO A 58 2.51 -0.21 -17.62
CA PRO A 58 1.09 -0.36 -17.31
C PRO A 58 0.80 -1.44 -16.27
N ALA A 59 1.47 -2.59 -16.33
CA ALA A 59 1.25 -3.69 -15.39
C ALA A 59 1.69 -3.29 -13.97
N GLN A 60 2.85 -2.64 -13.84
CA GLN A 60 3.28 -2.07 -12.56
C GLN A 60 2.37 -0.95 -12.10
N LYS A 61 1.82 -0.14 -13.00
CA LYS A 61 0.89 0.94 -12.65
C LYS A 61 -0.39 0.38 -12.04
N LEU A 62 -0.95 -0.68 -12.61
CA LEU A 62 -2.07 -1.42 -12.01
C LEU A 62 -1.71 -1.97 -10.63
N ALA A 63 -0.53 -2.58 -10.47
CA ALA A 63 -0.07 -3.05 -9.17
C ALA A 63 0.09 -1.93 -8.13
N GLN A 64 0.48 -0.71 -8.55
CA GLN A 64 0.54 0.46 -7.66
C GLN A 64 -0.86 1.00 -7.33
N ALA A 65 -1.79 1.02 -8.29
CA ALA A 65 -3.18 1.35 -8.03
C ALA A 65 -3.80 0.43 -6.97
N GLN A 66 -3.51 -0.88 -7.03
CA GLN A 66 -3.94 -1.83 -6.01
C GLN A 66 -3.37 -1.53 -4.62
N ARG A 67 -2.14 -1.01 -4.54
CA ARG A 67 -1.55 -0.56 -3.26
C ARG A 67 -2.19 0.71 -2.74
N VAL A 68 -2.63 1.61 -3.61
CA VAL A 68 -3.38 2.82 -3.21
C VAL A 68 -4.71 2.41 -2.57
N ILE A 69 -5.43 1.46 -3.19
CA ILE A 69 -6.68 0.91 -2.64
C ILE A 69 -6.43 0.23 -1.29
N GLY A 70 -5.40 -0.62 -1.20
CA GLY A 70 -5.01 -1.24 0.07
C GLY A 70 -4.62 -0.24 1.16
N ALA A 71 -3.94 0.86 0.80
CA ALA A 71 -3.62 1.93 1.73
C ALA A 71 -4.87 2.66 2.24
N LEU A 72 -5.83 2.93 1.35
CA LEU A 72 -7.12 3.54 1.72
C LEU A 72 -7.91 2.63 2.66
N MET A 73 -7.97 1.33 2.37
CA MET A 73 -8.61 0.34 3.25
C MET A 73 -7.94 0.27 4.62
N ALA A 74 -6.60 0.30 4.68
CA ALA A 74 -5.86 0.30 5.94
C ALA A 74 -6.14 1.56 6.76
N LEU A 75 -6.11 2.75 6.12
CA LEU A 75 -6.42 4.02 6.79
C LEU A 75 -7.85 4.05 7.32
N HIS A 76 -8.81 3.52 6.56
CA HIS A 76 -10.18 3.35 7.01
C HIS A 76 -10.29 2.41 8.21
N ALA A 77 -9.62 1.25 8.16
CA ALA A 77 -9.62 0.27 9.26
C ALA A 77 -8.97 0.80 10.56
N PHE A 78 -8.03 1.74 10.45
CA PHE A 78 -7.42 2.43 11.60
C PHE A 78 -8.21 3.67 12.07
N ASP A 79 -9.38 3.93 11.49
CA ASP A 79 -10.19 5.13 11.75
C ASP A 79 -9.35 6.42 11.65
N ALA A 80 -8.48 6.47 10.64
CA ALA A 80 -7.68 7.66 10.38
C ALA A 80 -8.61 8.81 9.98
N GLU A 81 -8.40 9.98 10.59
CA GLU A 81 -9.21 11.17 10.35
C GLU A 81 -9.32 11.46 8.84
N GLY A 82 -10.56 11.54 8.35
CA GLY A 82 -10.88 11.79 6.94
C GLY A 82 -10.87 10.56 6.01
N ALA A 83 -10.38 9.40 6.44
CA ALA A 83 -10.27 8.20 5.58
C ALA A 83 -11.63 7.58 5.19
N SER A 84 -12.68 7.84 5.99
CA SER A 84 -14.06 7.37 5.74
C SER A 84 -14.89 8.36 4.92
N SER A 85 -14.33 9.51 4.52
CA SER A 85 -15.08 10.53 3.76
C SER A 85 -15.44 10.03 2.37
N ALA A 86 -16.70 10.19 1.93
CA ALA A 86 -17.07 9.86 0.56
C ALA A 86 -16.21 10.61 -0.48
N ASP A 87 -15.81 11.85 -0.16
CA ASP A 87 -15.01 12.70 -1.04
C ASP A 87 -13.60 12.11 -1.27
N ILE A 88 -12.96 11.55 -0.23
CA ILE A 88 -11.63 10.95 -0.40
C ILE A 88 -11.70 9.68 -1.25
N HIS A 89 -12.76 8.88 -1.11
CA HIS A 89 -12.96 7.68 -1.92
C HIS A 89 -13.22 8.05 -3.39
N GLN A 90 -14.12 9.01 -3.65
CA GLN A 90 -14.38 9.50 -5.00
C GLN A 90 -13.12 10.08 -5.66
N TYR A 91 -12.34 10.86 -4.90
CA TYR A 91 -11.06 11.40 -5.36
C TYR A 91 -10.07 10.29 -5.74
N VAL A 92 -9.87 9.29 -4.86
CA VAL A 92 -8.95 8.18 -5.12
C VAL A 92 -9.36 7.39 -6.35
N PHE A 93 -10.60 6.92 -6.41
CA PHE A 93 -11.06 6.08 -7.52
C PHE A 93 -11.11 6.86 -8.85
N GLY A 94 -11.49 8.14 -8.82
CA GLY A 94 -11.43 9.01 -9.99
C GLY A 94 -10.00 9.18 -10.51
N ARG A 95 -9.03 9.46 -9.63
CA ARG A 95 -7.61 9.58 -10.01
C ARG A 95 -7.05 8.27 -10.54
N LEU A 96 -7.33 7.15 -9.89
CA LEU A 96 -6.85 5.83 -10.34
C LEU A 96 -7.43 5.45 -11.70
N SER A 97 -8.70 5.75 -11.95
CA SER A 97 -9.34 5.52 -13.24
C SER A 97 -8.62 6.27 -14.37
N VAL A 98 -8.32 7.57 -14.16
CA VAL A 98 -7.54 8.36 -15.12
C VAL A 98 -6.12 7.82 -15.33
N LEU A 99 -5.45 7.40 -14.25
CA LEU A 99 -4.06 6.94 -14.32
C LEU A 99 -3.92 5.57 -14.99
N THR A 100 -4.90 4.68 -14.82
CA THR A 100 -4.84 3.28 -15.25
C THR A 100 -5.65 2.98 -16.50
N GLY A 101 -6.65 3.80 -16.83
CA GLY A 101 -7.63 3.53 -17.88
C GLY A 101 -8.75 2.58 -17.44
N GLU A 102 -8.76 2.14 -16.19
CA GLU A 102 -9.73 1.18 -15.64
C GLU A 102 -10.93 1.90 -15.02
N THR A 103 -12.08 1.21 -14.93
CA THR A 103 -13.22 1.74 -14.18
C THR A 103 -13.04 1.53 -12.67
N PRO A 104 -13.69 2.34 -11.81
CA PRO A 104 -13.70 2.11 -10.36
C PRO A 104 -14.11 0.67 -9.99
N GLU A 105 -15.09 0.09 -10.66
CA GLU A 105 -15.58 -1.27 -10.42
C GLU A 105 -14.53 -2.33 -10.77
N ALA A 106 -13.82 -2.14 -11.89
CA ALA A 106 -12.72 -3.01 -12.29
C ALA A 106 -11.58 -2.95 -11.27
N LEU A 107 -11.25 -1.74 -10.79
CA LEU A 107 -10.24 -1.51 -9.76
C LEU A 107 -10.58 -2.22 -8.44
N VAL A 108 -11.83 -2.12 -7.98
CA VAL A 108 -12.34 -2.81 -6.78
C VAL A 108 -12.31 -4.33 -6.96
N THR A 109 -12.72 -4.83 -8.12
CA THR A 109 -12.70 -6.27 -8.42
C THR A 109 -11.28 -6.83 -8.42
N MET A 110 -10.35 -6.13 -9.08
CA MET A 110 -8.93 -6.49 -9.09
C MET A 110 -8.28 -6.42 -7.69
N ALA A 111 -8.78 -5.55 -6.81
CA ALA A 111 -8.35 -5.47 -5.43
C ALA A 111 -8.81 -6.65 -4.57
N GLY A 112 -9.66 -7.53 -5.11
CA GLY A 112 -10.30 -8.60 -4.33
C GLY A 112 -11.30 -8.07 -3.32
N VAL A 113 -11.86 -6.87 -3.55
CA VAL A 113 -12.85 -6.23 -2.68
C VAL A 113 -14.29 -6.58 -3.12
N ALA A 114 -14.46 -7.22 -4.28
CA ALA A 114 -15.75 -7.76 -4.70
C ALA A 114 -16.14 -8.98 -3.85
N ILE A 115 -17.30 -8.87 -3.19
CA ILE A 115 -18.00 -9.93 -2.43
C ILE A 115 -18.83 -10.77 -3.40
#